data_AF-F3FZ47-F1
#
_entry.id   AF-F3FZ47-F1
#
_cell.length_a   1.000
_cell.length_b   1.000
_cell.length_c   1.000
_cell.angle_alpha   90.00
_cell.angle_beta   90.00
_cell.angle_gamma   90.00
#
_symmetry.space_group_name_H-M   'P 1'
#
loop_
_entity.id
_entity.type
_entity.pdbx_description
1 polymer ?
#
loop_
_entity_poly.entity_id
_entity_poly.type
_entity_poly.pdbx_seq_one_letter_code
_entity_poly.pdbx_strand_id
1 'polypeptide(L)' 'RWLAMLLFHHLVNDATSLYAVLRELQAHLLGQHAALGQSVPYRNYV' A
#
# COMPACT_ATOMS: atom_id res chain seq x y z
N ARG A 1 13.87 2.62 -15.23
CA ARG A 1 14.28 2.26 -13.85
C ARG A 1 13.52 3.22 -12.94
N TRP A 2 12.63 2.72 -12.08
CA TRP A 2 11.70 3.56 -11.30
C TRP A 2 12.23 3.82 -9.89
N LEU A 3 12.03 5.02 -9.36
CA LEU A 3 12.37 5.39 -7.98
C LEU A 3 11.08 5.84 -7.29
N ALA A 4 10.73 5.19 -6.17
CA ALA A 4 9.59 5.57 -5.34
C ALA A 4 10.10 6.04 -3.98
N MET A 5 9.58 7.17 -3.50
CA MET A 5 9.84 7.68 -2.16
C MET A 5 8.53 7.71 -1.39
N LEU A 6 8.51 7.10 -0.21
CA LEU A 6 7.35 7.08 0.67
C LEU A 6 7.73 7.74 1.99
N LEU A 7 6.99 8.78 2.37
CA LEU A 7 7.16 9.50 3.62
C LEU A 7 5.92 9.28 4.49
N PHE A 8 6.11 8.66 5.65
CA PHE A 8 5.02 8.34 6.58
C PHE A 8 5.31 8.89 7.96
N HIS A 9 4.28 9.40 8.63
CA HIS A 9 4.34 9.72 10.05
C HIS A 9 4.06 8.43 10.84
N HIS A 10 4.94 8.06 11.77
CA HIS A 10 4.83 6.83 12.57
C HIS A 10 3.53 6.71 13.39
N LEU A 11 2.81 7.82 13.61
CA LEU A 11 1.52 7.83 14.31
C LEU A 11 0.33 7.39 13.46
N VAL A 12 0.46 7.38 12.13
CA VAL A 12 -0.63 7.08 11.19
C VAL A 12 -0.43 5.73 10.51
N ASN A 13 0.78 5.18 10.58
CA ASN A 13 1.15 3.96 9.87
C ASN A 13 1.85 2.97 10.82
N ASP A 14 1.40 1.72 10.78
CA ASP A 14 2.06 0.58 11.41
C ASP A 14 2.86 -0.24 10.37
N ALA A 15 3.65 -1.21 10.86
CA ALA A 15 4.46 -2.06 9.97
C ALA A 15 3.59 -2.86 8.98
N THR A 16 2.37 -3.23 9.39
CA THR A 16 1.40 -3.98 8.57
C THR A 16 0.91 -3.17 7.38
N SER A 17 0.49 -1.91 7.62
CA SER A 17 -0.01 -1.02 6.57
C SER A 17 1.07 -0.68 5.55
N LEU A 18 2.32 -0.49 6.00
CA LEU A 18 3.44 -0.27 5.09
C LEU A 18 3.68 -1.48 4.18
N TYR A 19 3.59 -2.70 4.71
CA TYR A 19 3.77 -3.91 3.93
C TYR A 19 2.66 -4.09 2.88
N ALA A 20 1.42 -3.75 3.23
CA ALA A 20 0.29 -3.75 2.30
C ALA A 20 0.52 -2.77 1.13
N VAL A 21 0.91 -1.53 1.42
CA VAL A 21 1.21 -0.51 0.39
C VAL A 21 2.34 -0.96 -0.53
N LEU A 22 3.41 -1.53 0.02
CA LEU A 22 4.54 -2.02 -0.79
C LEU A 22 4.14 -3.18 -1.72
N ARG A 23 3.27 -4.09 -1.24
CA ARG A 23 2.73 -5.19 -2.05
C ARG A 23 1.87 -4.70 -3.20
N GLU A 24 1.01 -3.71 -2.95
CA GLU A 24 0.21 -3.06 -3.99
C GLU A 24 1.12 -2.39 -5.03
N LEU A 25 2.10 -1.60 -4.58
CA LEU A 25 3.09 -0.94 -5.44
C LEU A 25 3.84 -1.95 -6.33
N GLN A 26 4.27 -3.08 -5.76
CA GLN A 26 4.94 -4.15 -6.50
C GLN A 26 4.01 -4.77 -7.55
N ALA A 27 2.75 -5.08 -7.19
CA ALA A 27 1.77 -5.61 -8.14
C ALA A 27 1.48 -4.63 -9.28
N HIS A 28 1.43 -3.33 -9.00
CA HIS A 28 1.33 -2.29 -10.04
C HIS A 28 2.54 -2.28 -10.98
N LEU A 29 3.76 -2.37 -10.43
CA LEU A 29 4.98 -2.41 -11.24
C LEU A 29 5.12 -3.69 -12.08
N LEU A 30 4.54 -4.80 -11.63
CA LEU A 30 4.51 -6.09 -12.34
C LEU A 30 3.34 -6.22 -13.32
N GLY A 31 2.46 -5.22 -13.43
CA GLY A 31 1.23 -5.29 -14.24
C GLY A 31 0.17 -6.25 -13.68
N GLN A 32 0.30 -6.68 -12.43
CA GLN A 32 -0.59 -7.61 -11.75
C GLN A 32 -1.65 -6.89 -10.89
N HIS A 33 -1.83 -5.59 -11.08
CA HIS A 33 -2.78 -4.78 -10.29
C HIS A 33 -4.23 -5.30 -10.34
N ALA A 34 -4.60 -6.05 -11.39
CA ALA A 34 -5.94 -6.62 -11.52
C ALA A 34 -6.25 -7.71 -10.50
N ALA A 35 -5.22 -8.28 -9.85
CA ALA A 35 -5.36 -9.24 -8.77
C ALA A 35 -5.43 -8.57 -7.38
N LEU A 36 -5.31 -7.24 -7.28
CA LEU A 36 -5.44 -6.52 -6.03
C LEU A 36 -6.92 -6.40 -5.63
N GLY A 37 -7.21 -6.59 -4.35
CA GLY A 37 -8.54 -6.36 -3.79
C GLY A 37 -8.90 -4.87 -3.78
N GLN A 38 -10.19 -4.56 -3.54
CA GLN A 38 -10.61 -3.17 -3.38
C GLN A 38 -9.98 -2.57 -2.12
N SER A 39 -9.45 -1.34 -2.24
CA SER A 39 -8.96 -0.57 -1.10
C SER A 39 -10.12 -0.22 -0.17
N VAL A 40 -10.04 -0.65 1.09
CA VAL A 40 -11.06 -0.34 2.11
C VAL A 40 -10.55 0.82 2.97
N PRO A 41 -11.30 1.93 3.08
CA PRO A 41 -10.91 3.02 3.95
C PRO A 41 -10.80 2.57 5.40
N TYR A 42 -9.68 2.84 6.06
CA TYR A 42 -9.45 2.47 7.46
C TYR A 42 -10.56 2.95 8.42
N ARG A 43 -11.18 4.10 8.13
CA ARG A 43 -12.32 4.64 8.89
C ARG A 43 -13.55 3.71 8.97
N ASN A 44 -13.64 2.69 8.12
CA ASN A 44 -14.75 1.73 8.11
C ASN A 44 -14.50 0.51 9.04
N TYR A 45 -13.38 0.48 9.77
CA TYR A 45 -13.02 -0.59 10.69
C TYR A 45 -13.49 -0.36 12.14
N VAL A 46 -14.18 0.75 12.42
CA VAL A 46 -14.75 1.10 13.74
C VAL A 46 -16.27 0.97 13.77
#